data_AF-A0A090SCP8-F1
#
_entry.id   AF-A0A090SCP8-F1
#
_cell.length_a   1.000
_cell.length_b   1.000
_cell.length_c   1.000
_cell.angle_alpha   90.00
_cell.angle_beta   90.00
_cell.angle_gamma   90.00
#
_symmetry.space_group_name_H-M   'P 1'
#
loop_
_entity.id
_entity.type
_entity.pdbx_description
1 polymer ?
#
loop_
_entity_poly.entity_id
_entity_poly.type
_entity_poly.pdbx_seq_one_letter_code
_entity_poly.pdbx_strand_id
1 'polypeptide(L)'
;MIRLDKTLADLFKHIDNSVGLDNTLIVLSADHGVPEAAPTLNTLGFRQPFYFNKDNLLTETLMSKLKSQFGLGEDAIKLYAQPYIYLDHELIAEKKVSLSDVQNSSLKK
;
A
#
# COMPACT_ATOMS: atom_id res chain seq x y z
N MET A 1 20.32 -9.05 9.11
CA MET A 1 21.34 -8.76 8.07
C MET A 1 22.50 -9.75 8.05
N ILE A 2 23.07 -10.16 9.19
CA ILE A 2 24.23 -11.09 9.23
C ILE A 2 24.00 -12.44 8.50
N ARG A 3 22.78 -13.00 8.53
CA ARG A 3 22.48 -14.24 7.79
C ARG A 3 22.53 -14.05 6.28
N LEU A 4 21.96 -12.96 5.76
CA LEU A 4 21.94 -12.66 4.32
C LEU A 4 23.36 -12.46 3.80
N ASP A 5 24.18 -11.71 4.54
CA ASP A 5 25.60 -11.50 4.25
C ASP A 5 26.35 -12.84 4.07
N LYS A 6 26.22 -13.74 5.04
CA LYS A 6 26.81 -15.09 4.95
C LYS A 6 26.29 -15.89 3.75
N THR A 7 24.99 -15.85 3.49
CA THR A 7 24.38 -16.55 2.35
C THR A 7 24.87 -15.99 1.01
N LEU A 8 25.03 -14.68 0.88
CA LEU A 8 25.59 -14.06 -0.32
C LEU A 8 27.07 -14.42 -0.49
N ALA A 9 27.85 -14.45 0.58
CA ALA A 9 29.23 -14.91 0.54
C ALA A 9 29.34 -16.37 0.03
N ASP A 10 28.49 -17.26 0.54
CA ASP A 10 28.45 -18.66 0.08
C ASP A 10 28.04 -18.77 -1.39
N LEU A 11 27.05 -17.97 -1.82
CA LEU A 11 26.61 -17.91 -3.21
C LEU A 11 27.75 -17.43 -4.13
N PHE A 12 28.44 -16.34 -3.78
CA PHE A 12 29.53 -15.81 -4.60
C PHE A 12 30.72 -16.77 -4.66
N LYS A 13 31.03 -17.47 -3.57
CA LYS A 13 32.04 -18.54 -3.57
C LYS A 13 31.66 -19.69 -4.50
N HIS A 14 30.38 -20.08 -4.51
CA HIS A 14 29.90 -21.12 -5.40
C HIS A 14 29.99 -20.69 -6.88
N ILE A 15 29.62 -19.45 -7.19
CA ILE A 15 29.73 -18.88 -8.55
C ILE A 15 31.20 -18.83 -8.98
N ASP A 16 32.10 -18.36 -8.12
CA ASP A 16 33.53 -18.29 -8.42
C ASP A 16 34.11 -19.67 -8.79
N ASN A 17 33.77 -20.70 -8.01
CA ASN A 17 34.21 -22.07 -8.28
C ASN A 17 33.62 -22.69 -9.55
N SER A 18 32.46 -22.21 -10.00
CA SER A 18 31.71 -22.83 -11.11
C SER A 18 31.89 -22.09 -12.44
N VAL A 19 32.04 -20.76 -12.40
CA VAL A 19 32.08 -19.86 -13.56
C VAL A 19 33.29 -18.91 -13.51
N GLY A 20 33.74 -18.54 -12.31
CA GLY A 20 34.74 -17.50 -12.07
C GLY A 20 34.10 -16.12 -11.96
N LEU A 21 34.45 -15.37 -10.92
CA LEU A 21 33.93 -14.01 -10.73
C LEU A 21 34.41 -13.04 -11.82
N ASP A 22 35.59 -13.26 -12.41
CA ASP A 22 36.09 -12.46 -13.54
C ASP A 22 35.18 -12.54 -14.78
N ASN A 23 34.36 -13.60 -14.89
CA ASN A 23 33.40 -13.80 -15.96
C ASN A 23 31.95 -13.48 -15.55
N THR A 24 31.75 -12.90 -14.36
CA THR A 24 30.41 -12.70 -13.78
C THR A 24 30.14 -11.22 -13.51
N LEU A 25 29.01 -10.70 -14.02
CA LEU A 25 28.46 -9.42 -13.59
C LEU A 25 27.43 -9.64 -12.48
N ILE A 26 27.65 -9.05 -11.30
CA ILE A 26 26.70 -9.09 -10.19
C ILE A 26 26.00 -7.74 -10.09
N VAL A 27 24.67 -7.75 -10.15
CA VAL A 27 23.82 -6.59 -9.90
C VAL A 27 22.94 -6.89 -8.70
N LEU A 28 23.05 -6.06 -7.66
CA LEU A 28 22.25 -6.16 -6.44
C LEU A 28 21.44 -4.88 -6.25
N SER A 29 20.14 -5.04 -6.05
CA SER A 29 19.22 -3.95 -5.74
C SER A 29 18.14 -4.43 -4.77
N ALA A 30 17.34 -3.49 -4.28
CA ALA A 30 16.04 -3.77 -3.68
C ALA A 30 14.94 -3.27 -4.64
N ASP A 31 13.79 -3.90 -4.59
CA ASP A 31 12.57 -3.45 -5.28
C ASP A 31 11.88 -2.31 -4.52
N HIS A 32 12.01 -2.28 -3.20
CA HIS A 32 11.57 -1.18 -2.33
C HIS A 32 12.34 -1.14 -1.00
N GLY A 33 12.17 -0.04 -0.24
CA GLY A 33 12.57 0.06 1.16
C GLY A 33 11.37 -0.15 2.10
N VAL A 34 11.61 -0.15 3.41
CA VAL A 34 10.56 -0.26 4.42
C VAL A 34 10.75 0.84 5.47
N PRO A 35 9.69 1.56 5.88
CA PRO A 35 9.78 2.52 6.97
C PRO A 35 9.97 1.81 8.31
N GLU A 36 10.59 2.49 9.26
CA GLU A 36 10.68 2.03 10.64
C GLU A 36 9.29 2.00 11.30
N ALA A 37 9.10 1.09 12.28
CA ALA A 37 7.82 0.95 12.97
C ALA A 37 7.44 2.23 13.73
N ALA A 38 6.14 2.55 13.74
CA ALA A 38 5.65 3.77 14.37
C ALA A 38 6.07 3.92 15.85
N PRO A 39 6.04 2.88 16.71
CA PRO A 39 6.52 2.98 18.09
C PRO A 39 8.00 3.37 18.19
N THR A 40 8.88 2.80 17.36
CA THR A 40 10.31 3.15 17.32
C THR A 40 10.50 4.61 16.92
N LEU A 41 9.78 5.09 15.90
CA LEU A 41 9.86 6.49 15.49
C LEU A 41 9.36 7.45 16.58
N ASN A 42 8.35 7.06 17.36
CA ASN A 42 7.88 7.83 18.50
C ASN A 42 8.98 8.00 19.56
N THR A 43 9.74 6.95 19.88
CA THR A 43 10.83 7.05 20.87
C THR A 43 11.98 7.93 20.39
N LEU A 44 12.14 8.06 19.07
CA LEU A 44 13.12 8.93 18.42
C LEU A 44 12.64 10.40 18.27
N GLY A 45 11.44 10.75 18.76
CA GLY A 45 10.94 12.12 18.77
C GLY A 45 10.27 12.59 17.46
N PHE A 46 9.90 11.65 16.57
CA PHE A 46 9.14 11.99 15.36
C PHE A 46 7.70 12.38 15.71
N ARG A 47 7.14 13.37 14.99
CA ARG A 47 5.87 14.03 15.37
C ARG A 47 4.59 13.36 14.83
N GLN A 48 4.69 12.55 13.78
CA GLN A 48 3.52 11.86 13.18
C GLN A 48 3.77 10.38 12.76
N PRO A 49 4.48 9.55 13.54
CA PRO A 49 4.52 8.13 13.27
C PRO A 49 3.25 7.44 13.81
N PHE A 50 2.32 7.10 12.91
CA PHE A 50 1.09 6.39 13.24
C PHE A 50 0.82 5.24 12.26
N TYR A 51 0.09 4.23 12.72
CA TYR A 51 -0.42 3.18 11.85
C TYR A 51 -1.68 3.65 11.13
N PHE A 52 -1.80 3.28 9.87
CA PHE A 52 -3.06 3.44 9.14
C PHE A 52 -4.11 2.49 9.75
N ASN A 53 -5.23 3.04 10.22
CA ASN A 53 -6.35 2.25 10.70
C ASN A 53 -7.39 2.10 9.57
N LYS A 54 -7.56 0.87 9.07
CA LYS A 54 -8.52 0.54 8.03
C LYS A 54 -9.97 0.79 8.46
N ASP A 55 -10.30 0.63 9.75
CA ASP A 55 -11.66 0.85 10.25
C ASP A 55 -12.05 2.33 10.14
N ASN A 56 -11.06 3.22 10.09
CA ASN A 56 -11.29 4.65 9.84
C ASN A 56 -11.50 4.98 8.35
N LEU A 57 -11.48 4.00 7.44
CA LEU A 57 -11.74 4.23 6.02
C LEU A 57 -13.24 4.50 5.77
N LEU A 58 -14.10 3.67 6.35
CA LEU A 58 -15.56 3.76 6.23
C LEU A 58 -16.15 4.68 7.32
N THR A 59 -15.60 5.89 7.43
CA THR A 59 -16.11 6.85 8.42
C THR A 59 -17.59 7.13 8.21
N GLU A 60 -18.30 7.43 9.31
CA GLU A 60 -19.68 7.96 9.25
C GLU A 60 -19.77 9.18 8.31
N THR A 61 -18.71 9.99 8.22
CA THR A 61 -18.62 11.12 7.30
C THR A 61 -18.65 10.68 5.84
N LEU A 62 -17.85 9.69 5.46
CA LEU A 62 -17.84 9.15 4.09
C LEU A 62 -19.20 8.54 3.75
N MET A 63 -19.74 7.71 4.64
CA MET A 63 -21.04 7.06 4.44
C MET A 63 -22.17 8.07 4.33
N SER A 64 -22.19 9.09 5.19
CA SER A 64 -23.18 10.17 5.12
C SER A 64 -23.07 10.96 3.83
N LYS A 65 -21.85 11.21 3.33
CA LYS A 65 -21.61 11.91 2.06
C LYS A 65 -22.09 11.08 0.86
N LEU A 66 -21.74 9.79 0.81
CA LEU A 66 -22.20 8.87 -0.23
C LEU A 66 -23.72 8.79 -0.29
N LYS A 67 -24.36 8.67 0.88
CA LYS A 67 -25.82 8.60 0.98
C LYS A 67 -26.50 9.91 0.59
N SER A 68 -26.05 11.05 1.14
CA SER A 68 -26.72 12.33 0.94
C SER A 68 -26.51 12.92 -0.46
N GLN A 69 -25.32 12.75 -1.05
CA GLN A 69 -24.99 13.33 -2.36
C GLN A 69 -25.38 12.41 -3.53
N PHE A 70 -25.31 11.10 -3.32
CA PHE A 70 -25.41 10.12 -4.41
C PHE A 70 -26.45 9.03 -4.17
N GLY A 71 -27.08 8.97 -2.99
CA GLY A 71 -28.00 7.88 -2.65
C GLY A 71 -27.33 6.50 -2.58
N LEU A 72 -26.01 6.47 -2.37
CA LEU A 72 -25.19 5.26 -2.34
C LEU A 72 -24.97 4.77 -0.90
N GLY A 73 -24.97 3.45 -0.73
CA GLY A 73 -24.66 2.76 0.53
C GLY A 73 -23.21 2.29 0.59
N GLU A 74 -22.92 1.43 1.56
CA GLU A 74 -21.58 0.82 1.73
C GLU A 74 -21.23 -0.12 0.58
N ASP A 75 -22.25 -0.70 -0.05
CA ASP A 75 -22.19 -1.52 -1.25
C ASP A 75 -21.57 -0.82 -2.48
N ALA A 76 -21.51 0.52 -2.47
CA ALA A 76 -20.75 1.27 -3.46
C ALA A 76 -19.22 1.07 -3.34
N ILE A 77 -18.74 0.49 -2.25
CA ILE A 77 -17.32 0.15 -2.01
C ILE A 77 -17.16 -1.37 -2.10
N LYS A 78 -16.54 -1.86 -3.16
CA LYS A 78 -16.30 -3.29 -3.39
C LYS A 78 -15.16 -3.83 -2.53
N LEU A 79 -14.08 -3.07 -2.40
CA LEU A 79 -12.85 -3.54 -1.78
C LEU A 79 -11.97 -2.37 -1.33
N TYR A 80 -11.30 -2.54 -0.20
CA TYR A 80 -10.10 -1.79 0.13
C TYR A 80 -8.89 -2.72 0.03
N ALA A 81 -7.99 -2.40 -0.91
CA ALA A 81 -6.69 -3.05 -1.03
C ALA A 81 -5.63 -1.95 -1.10
N GLN A 82 -4.86 -1.82 -0.01
CA GLN A 82 -3.99 -0.68 0.23
C GLN A 82 -3.09 -0.35 -0.98
N PRO A 83 -2.96 0.94 -1.37
CA PRO A 83 -3.61 2.12 -0.79
C PRO A 83 -4.98 2.47 -1.40
N TYR A 84 -5.59 1.60 -2.20
CA TYR A 84 -6.74 1.92 -3.05
C TYR A 84 -8.09 1.47 -2.47
N ILE A 85 -9.12 2.27 -2.76
CA ILE A 85 -10.54 1.91 -2.60
C ILE A 85 -11.10 1.61 -3.99
N TYR A 86 -11.74 0.46 -4.13
CA TYR A 86 -12.40 0.01 -5.36
C TYR A 86 -13.90 0.24 -5.22
N LEU A 87 -14.48 0.96 -6.18
CA LEU A 87 -15.90 1.28 -6.21
C LEU A 87 -16.68 0.25 -7.04
N ASP A 88 -17.96 0.07 -6.71
CA ASP A 88 -18.88 -0.68 -7.55
C ASP A 88 -19.36 0.17 -8.73
N HIS A 89 -18.67 0.07 -9.86
CA HIS A 89 -19.01 0.85 -11.05
C HIS A 89 -20.38 0.46 -11.65
N GLU A 90 -20.79 -0.81 -11.52
CA GLU A 90 -22.08 -1.28 -12.04
C GLU A 90 -23.22 -0.69 -11.21
N LEU A 91 -23.12 -0.80 -9.88
CA LEU A 91 -24.09 -0.19 -8.96
C LEU A 91 -24.19 1.32 -9.15
N ILE A 92 -23.05 2.01 -9.28
CA ILE A 92 -23.01 3.46 -9.51
C ILE A 92 -23.72 3.84 -10.81
N ALA A 93 -23.48 3.08 -11.89
CA ALA A 93 -24.13 3.29 -13.18
C ALA A 93 -25.64 3.01 -13.12
N GLU A 94 -26.08 1.96 -12.43
CA GLU A 94 -27.50 1.63 -12.21
C GLU A 94 -28.23 2.76 -11.46
N LYS A 95 -27.57 3.38 -10.48
CA LYS A 95 -28.07 4.55 -9.75
C LYS A 95 -28.03 5.85 -10.57
N LYS A 96 -27.49 5.80 -11.79
CA LYS A 96 -27.34 6.94 -12.72
C LYS A 96 -26.57 8.10 -12.10
N VAL A 97 -25.57 7.77 -11.29
CA VAL A 97 -24.67 8.74 -10.65
C VAL A 97 -23.35 8.81 -11.44
N SER A 98 -22.75 10.00 -11.48
CA SER A 98 -21.42 10.21 -12.06
C SER A 98 -20.33 9.51 -11.25
N LEU A 99 -19.64 8.53 -11.87
CA LEU A 99 -18.51 7.83 -11.25
C LEU A 99 -17.39 8.80 -10.83
N SER A 100 -17.08 9.79 -11.66
CA SER A 100 -16.04 10.78 -11.35
C SER A 100 -16.42 11.62 -10.13
N ASP A 101 -17.70 11.93 -9.95
CA ASP A 101 -18.16 12.71 -8.80
C ASP A 101 -18.05 11.90 -7.51
N VAL A 102 -18.39 10.60 -7.57
CA VAL A 102 -18.21 9.67 -6.44
C VAL A 102 -16.73 9.55 -6.07
N GLN A 103 -15.83 9.40 -7.06
CA GLN A 103 -14.37 9.34 -6.84
C GLN A 103 -13.83 10.63 -6.22
N ASN A 104 -14.21 11.79 -6.74
CA ASN A 104 -13.78 13.09 -6.21
C ASN A 104 -14.36 13.37 -4.82
N SER A 105 -15.52 12.81 -4.50
CA SER A 105 -16.17 12.99 -3.20
C SER A 105 -15.56 12.15 -2.08
N SER A 106 -15.02 10.97 -2.41
CA SER A 106 -14.52 9.97 -1.47
C SER A 106 -13.06 10.20 -1.08
N LEU A 107 -12.33 11.01 -1.86
CA LEU A 107 -10.99 11.48 -1.54
C LEU A 107 -11.06 12.70 -0.60
N LYS A 108 -10.75 12.51 0.69
CA LYS A 108 -10.34 13.65 1.53
C LYS A 108 -8.90 14.03 1.17
N LYS A 109 -8.69 15.32 0.89
CA LYS A 109 -7.41 15.98 1.17
C LYS A 109 -7.21 16.05 2.69
#